data_AF-A0A2A2QZK0-F1
#
_entry.id   AF-A0A2A2QZK0-F1
#
_cell.length_a   1.000
_cell.length_b   1.000
_cell.length_c   1.000
_cell.angle_alpha   90.00
_cell.angle_beta   90.00
_cell.angle_gamma   90.00
#
_symmetry.space_group_name_H-M   'P 1'
#
loop_
_entity.id
_entity.type
_entity.pdbx_description
1 polymer ?
#
loop_
_entity_poly.entity_id
_entity_poly.type
_entity_poly.pdbx_seq_one_letter_code
_entity_poly.pdbx_strand_id
1 'polypeptide(L)'
;MKSLQDGLQANDEMNKAIEEIKVSGQAMAEAIRKLIDASHSISGISRELGEIGLRTKILAINAGVEAAHAGDRGATFMVVANEIKSIAERCHHASEQTSAVIKNSIEISESAIAVGHRIEGNIQGIIVHQQDIAEVLCHAASAHHDIDSIHHHVGESTTAGPTRQSTDGSLRYEAATMSTGVETVDQQHRQLIDMVNQLETAAREGKARHEVDRMLNFLGEYVQIHFSAEERIMAERQCPALEKNKKAHAALIATYGQWRDKYEKEGAKLSLVMDLKNILCKWLVSHICGVDRCLKVTLPTRTHAMAAG
;
A
#
# COMPACT_ATOMS: atom_id res chain seq x y z
N MET A 1 13.56 16.20 18.81
CA MET A 1 12.30 16.94 19.03
C MET A 1 11.58 17.34 17.74
N LYS A 2 12.13 18.23 16.87
CA LYS A 2 11.43 18.68 15.64
C LYS A 2 10.94 17.53 14.75
N SER A 3 11.80 16.55 14.45
CA SER A 3 11.45 15.37 13.64
C SER A 3 10.34 14.48 14.22
N LEU A 4 10.18 14.43 15.55
CA LEU A 4 9.12 13.63 16.18
C LEU A 4 7.78 14.36 16.12
N GLN A 5 7.81 15.67 16.34
CA GLN A 5 6.66 16.55 16.20
C GLN A 5 6.18 16.59 14.74
N ASP A 6 7.11 16.66 13.78
CA ASP A 6 6.82 16.58 12.35
C ASP A 6 6.15 15.22 12.00
N GLY A 7 6.59 14.12 12.63
CA GLY A 7 6.02 12.78 12.43
C GLY A 7 4.59 12.64 12.98
N LEU A 8 4.34 13.19 14.18
CA LEU A 8 2.99 13.23 14.76
C LEU A 8 2.04 14.10 13.92
N GLN A 9 2.52 15.26 13.47
CA GLN A 9 1.73 16.13 12.59
C GLN A 9 1.41 15.44 11.26
N ALA A 10 2.38 14.76 10.63
CA ALA A 10 2.16 14.03 9.39
C ALA A 10 1.15 12.88 9.55
N ASN A 11 1.13 12.21 10.71
CA ASN A 11 0.14 11.18 11.02
C ASN A 11 -1.28 11.78 11.16
N ASP A 12 -1.42 12.89 11.88
CA ASP A 12 -2.69 13.63 11.99
C ASP A 12 -3.21 14.13 10.63
N GLU A 13 -2.32 14.64 9.78
CA GLU A 13 -2.65 15.05 8.41
C GLU A 13 -3.12 13.86 7.57
N MET A 14 -2.47 12.69 7.71
CA MET A 14 -2.92 11.47 7.03
C MET A 14 -4.30 11.01 7.51
N ASN A 15 -4.57 11.05 8.82
CA ASN A 15 -5.87 10.67 9.36
C ASN A 15 -6.99 11.58 8.84
N LYS A 16 -6.72 12.87 8.66
CA LYS A 16 -7.66 13.79 8.00
C LYS A 16 -7.89 13.42 6.54
N ALA A 17 -6.83 13.16 5.77
CA ALA A 17 -6.95 12.74 4.38
C ALA A 17 -7.74 11.43 4.24
N ILE A 18 -7.55 10.47 5.14
CA ILE A 18 -8.31 9.22 5.17
C ILE A 18 -9.82 9.49 5.36
N GLU A 19 -10.18 10.35 6.30
CA GLU A 19 -11.59 10.67 6.55
C GLU A 19 -12.21 11.41 5.35
N GLU A 20 -11.47 12.32 4.71
CA GLU A 20 -11.92 12.97 3.46
C GLU A 20 -12.15 11.96 2.34
N ILE A 21 -11.25 11.00 2.14
CA ILE A 21 -11.42 9.96 1.11
C ILE A 21 -12.63 9.09 1.45
N LYS A 22 -12.87 8.76 2.72
CA LYS A 22 -14.03 7.98 3.15
C LYS A 22 -15.35 8.71 2.87
N VAL A 23 -15.43 9.99 3.21
CA VAL A 23 -16.61 10.83 2.90
C VAL A 23 -16.82 10.91 1.39
N SER A 24 -15.76 11.12 0.62
CA SER A 24 -15.81 11.15 -0.85
C SER A 24 -16.26 9.80 -1.44
N GLY A 25 -15.78 8.69 -0.89
CA GLY A 25 -16.18 7.34 -1.28
C GLY A 25 -17.67 7.07 -1.04
N GLN A 26 -18.20 7.52 0.11
CA GLN A 26 -19.62 7.43 0.42
C GLN A 26 -20.47 8.29 -0.52
N ALA A 27 -20.05 9.52 -0.78
CA ALA A 27 -20.73 10.42 -1.73
C ALA A 27 -20.74 9.82 -3.15
N MET A 28 -19.64 9.19 -3.57
CA MET A 28 -19.55 8.48 -4.84
C MET A 28 -20.51 7.29 -4.89
N ALA A 29 -20.56 6.46 -3.84
CA ALA A 29 -21.48 5.33 -3.78
C ALA A 29 -22.96 5.78 -3.85
N GLU A 30 -23.31 6.88 -3.17
CA GLU A 30 -24.65 7.46 -3.25
C GLU A 30 -24.96 7.99 -4.65
N ALA A 31 -24.03 8.71 -5.28
CA ALA A 31 -24.18 9.22 -6.64
C ALA A 31 -24.39 8.10 -7.66
N ILE A 32 -23.63 7.00 -7.55
CA ILE A 32 -23.79 5.83 -8.42
C ILE A 32 -25.15 5.16 -8.21
N ARG A 33 -25.61 5.02 -6.96
CA ARG A 33 -26.94 4.47 -6.66
C ARG A 33 -28.05 5.31 -7.31
N LYS A 34 -27.99 6.65 -7.17
CA LYS A 34 -28.94 7.55 -7.86
C LYS A 34 -28.90 7.40 -9.39
N LEU A 35 -27.72 7.14 -9.95
CA LEU A 35 -27.55 6.91 -11.39
C LEU A 35 -28.17 5.58 -11.85
N ILE A 36 -28.07 4.53 -11.04
CA ILE A 36 -28.76 3.25 -11.29
C ILE A 36 -30.29 3.44 -11.26
N ASP A 37 -30.81 4.15 -10.25
CA ASP A 37 -32.26 4.41 -10.13
C ASP A 37 -32.80 5.23 -11.32
N ALA A 38 -32.05 6.25 -11.75
CA ALA A 38 -32.36 7.02 -12.95
C ALA A 38 -32.31 6.14 -14.20
N SER A 39 -31.32 5.27 -14.32
CA SER A 39 -31.17 4.34 -15.45
C SER A 39 -32.37 3.38 -15.55
N HIS A 40 -32.84 2.82 -14.42
CA HIS A 40 -34.04 2.01 -14.39
C HIS A 40 -35.29 2.78 -14.82
N SER A 41 -35.43 4.03 -14.38
CA SER A 41 -36.55 4.89 -14.77
C SER A 41 -36.56 5.15 -16.28
N ILE A 42 -35.40 5.47 -16.87
CA ILE A 42 -35.27 5.67 -18.32
C ILE A 42 -35.52 4.34 -19.06
N SER A 43 -35.07 3.20 -18.52
CA SER A 43 -35.34 1.88 -19.12
C SER A 43 -36.84 1.61 -19.22
N GLY A 44 -37.60 1.95 -18.17
CA GLY A 44 -39.07 1.86 -18.17
C GLY A 44 -39.70 2.70 -19.28
N ILE A 45 -39.34 3.99 -19.36
CA ILE A 45 -39.81 4.91 -20.41
C ILE A 45 -39.46 4.39 -21.80
N SER A 46 -38.23 3.91 -21.99
CA SER A 46 -37.77 3.38 -23.28
C SER A 46 -38.57 2.16 -23.71
N ARG A 47 -38.93 1.28 -22.77
CA ARG A 47 -39.80 0.12 -23.06
C ARG A 47 -41.20 0.56 -23.48
N GLU A 48 -41.80 1.51 -22.78
CA GLU A 48 -43.12 2.05 -23.13
C GLU A 48 -43.12 2.71 -24.52
N LEU A 49 -42.08 3.49 -24.85
CA LEU A 49 -41.92 4.07 -26.19
C LEU A 49 -41.80 3.00 -27.27
N GLY A 50 -41.05 1.93 -27.00
CA GLY A 50 -40.95 0.77 -27.89
C GLY A 50 -42.30 0.09 -28.14
N GLU A 51 -43.13 -0.07 -27.09
CA GLU A 51 -44.48 -0.61 -27.19
C GLU A 51 -45.44 0.33 -27.95
N ILE A 52 -45.36 1.65 -27.72
CA ILE A 52 -46.13 2.65 -28.45
C ILE A 52 -45.76 2.63 -29.94
N GLY A 53 -44.46 2.56 -30.26
CA GLY A 53 -43.98 2.42 -31.63
C GLY A 53 -44.55 1.17 -32.32
N LEU A 54 -44.51 0.02 -31.64
CA LEU A 54 -45.07 -1.21 -32.19
C LEU A 54 -46.59 -1.14 -32.41
N ARG A 55 -47.35 -0.59 -31.46
CA ARG A 55 -48.81 -0.41 -31.61
C ARG A 55 -49.16 0.56 -32.72
N THR A 56 -48.41 1.67 -32.83
CA THR A 56 -48.58 2.67 -33.89
C THR A 56 -48.28 2.06 -35.25
N LYS A 57 -47.26 1.21 -35.35
CA LYS A 57 -46.95 0.45 -36.56
C LYS A 57 -48.11 -0.44 -36.99
N ILE A 58 -48.74 -1.16 -36.06
CA ILE A 58 -49.92 -2.00 -36.35
C ILE A 58 -51.10 -1.15 -36.82
N LEU A 59 -51.37 -0.01 -36.17
CA LEU A 59 -52.43 0.92 -36.58
C LEU A 59 -52.17 1.48 -38.00
N ALA A 60 -50.93 1.83 -38.31
CA ALA A 60 -50.53 2.29 -39.64
C ALA A 60 -50.71 1.22 -40.72
N ILE A 61 -50.42 -0.06 -40.39
CA ILE A 61 -50.68 -1.19 -41.28
C ILE A 61 -52.18 -1.34 -41.54
N ASN A 62 -53.02 -1.29 -40.49
CA ASN A 62 -54.48 -1.39 -40.65
C ASN A 62 -55.04 -0.23 -41.48
N ALA A 63 -54.55 1.00 -41.24
CA ALA A 63 -54.89 2.17 -42.04
C ALA A 63 -54.50 2.01 -43.53
N GLY A 64 -53.35 1.39 -43.80
CA GLY A 64 -52.93 1.03 -45.15
C GLY A 64 -53.81 -0.04 -45.80
N VAL A 65 -54.28 -1.03 -45.06
CA VAL A 65 -55.21 -2.03 -45.61
C VAL A 65 -56.54 -1.38 -46.02
N GLU A 66 -57.06 -0.48 -45.20
CA GLU A 66 -58.33 0.21 -45.48
C GLU A 66 -58.20 1.17 -46.67
N ALA A 67 -57.09 1.90 -46.78
CA ALA A 67 -56.85 2.77 -47.92
C ALA A 67 -56.61 2.00 -49.22
N ALA A 68 -56.02 0.80 -49.17
CA ALA A 68 -55.96 -0.08 -50.33
C ALA A 68 -57.37 -0.55 -50.75
N HIS A 69 -58.24 -0.86 -49.78
CA HIS A 69 -59.64 -1.22 -50.02
C HIS A 69 -60.45 -0.11 -50.71
N ALA A 70 -60.16 1.16 -50.39
CA ALA A 70 -60.80 2.32 -51.00
C ALA A 70 -60.36 2.61 -52.45
N GLY A 71 -59.40 1.85 -53.00
CA GLY A 71 -58.90 1.99 -54.37
C GLY A 71 -58.33 3.38 -54.65
N ASP A 72 -58.68 3.98 -55.79
CA ASP A 72 -58.18 5.28 -56.22
C ASP A 72 -58.46 6.42 -55.22
N ARG A 73 -59.55 6.30 -54.43
CA ARG A 73 -59.92 7.29 -53.42
C ARG A 73 -59.04 7.22 -52.17
N GLY A 74 -58.36 6.09 -51.93
CA GLY A 74 -57.48 5.88 -50.77
C GLY A 74 -55.99 6.12 -51.06
N ALA A 75 -55.59 6.38 -52.31
CA ALA A 75 -54.19 6.47 -52.71
C ALA A 75 -53.38 7.52 -51.92
N THR A 76 -53.97 8.67 -51.57
CA THR A 76 -53.31 9.69 -50.75
C THR A 76 -53.18 9.28 -49.28
N PHE A 77 -54.17 8.56 -48.75
CA PHE A 77 -54.13 8.03 -47.39
C PHE A 77 -53.12 6.89 -47.24
N MET A 78 -52.88 6.10 -48.29
CA MET A 78 -51.80 5.11 -48.33
C MET A 78 -50.42 5.72 -48.08
N VAL A 79 -50.16 6.89 -48.65
CA VAL A 79 -48.88 7.60 -48.45
C VAL A 79 -48.72 7.98 -46.98
N VAL A 80 -49.78 8.51 -46.36
CA VAL A 80 -49.78 8.87 -44.94
C VAL A 80 -49.58 7.64 -44.05
N ALA A 81 -50.28 6.53 -44.34
CA ALA A 81 -50.13 5.28 -43.61
C ALA A 81 -48.69 4.73 -43.66
N ASN A 82 -48.05 4.79 -44.83
CA ASN A 82 -46.65 4.37 -44.98
C ASN A 82 -45.67 5.28 -44.21
N GLU A 83 -45.90 6.60 -44.19
CA GLU A 83 -45.07 7.54 -43.43
C GLU A 83 -45.19 7.29 -41.92
N ILE A 84 -46.42 7.13 -41.39
CA ILE A 84 -46.65 6.80 -39.98
C ILE A 84 -45.97 5.47 -39.62
N LYS A 85 -46.07 4.46 -40.50
CA LYS A 85 -45.39 3.17 -40.30
C LYS A 85 -43.86 3.35 -40.18
N SER A 86 -43.26 4.12 -41.08
CA SER A 86 -41.81 4.41 -41.08
C SER A 86 -41.36 5.11 -39.79
N ILE A 87 -42.12 6.12 -39.33
CA ILE A 87 -41.86 6.83 -38.08
C ILE A 87 -41.98 5.88 -36.88
N ALA A 88 -43.01 5.03 -36.87
CA ALA A 88 -43.24 4.05 -35.82
C ALA A 88 -42.11 3.01 -35.73
N GLU A 89 -41.61 2.52 -36.87
CA GLU A 89 -40.45 1.62 -36.95
C GLU A 89 -39.17 2.28 -36.41
N ARG A 90 -38.92 3.53 -36.81
CA ARG A 90 -37.78 4.31 -36.29
C ARG A 90 -37.87 4.54 -34.79
N CYS A 91 -39.06 4.84 -34.27
CA CYS A 91 -39.30 5.05 -32.84
C CYS A 91 -39.03 3.77 -32.03
N HIS A 92 -39.53 2.62 -32.53
CA HIS A 92 -39.25 1.32 -31.93
C HIS A 92 -37.75 1.02 -31.91
N HIS A 93 -37.07 1.19 -33.04
CA HIS A 93 -35.64 0.93 -33.14
C HIS A 93 -34.80 1.85 -32.24
N ALA A 94 -35.12 3.15 -32.19
CA ALA A 94 -34.45 4.10 -31.30
C ALA A 94 -34.63 3.72 -29.81
N SER A 95 -35.80 3.17 -29.46
CA SER A 95 -36.08 2.68 -28.10
C SER A 95 -35.26 1.44 -27.75
N GLU A 96 -35.01 0.54 -28.71
CA GLU A 96 -34.11 -0.60 -28.52
C GLU A 96 -32.65 -0.15 -28.31
N GLN A 97 -32.16 0.78 -29.15
CA GLN A 97 -30.82 1.33 -29.02
C GLN A 97 -30.63 2.04 -27.67
N THR A 98 -31.62 2.84 -27.26
CA THR A 98 -31.62 3.52 -25.97
C THR A 98 -31.57 2.52 -24.81
N SER A 99 -32.35 1.43 -24.89
CA SER A 99 -32.33 0.35 -23.89
C SER A 99 -30.96 -0.33 -23.78
N ALA A 100 -30.27 -0.54 -24.91
CA ALA A 100 -28.92 -1.11 -24.91
C ALA A 100 -27.90 -0.20 -24.21
N VAL A 101 -27.95 1.12 -24.47
CA VAL A 101 -27.07 2.09 -23.80
C VAL A 101 -27.34 2.14 -22.29
N ILE A 102 -28.61 2.11 -21.88
CA ILE A 102 -28.99 2.10 -20.47
C ILE A 102 -28.47 0.84 -19.77
N LYS A 103 -28.59 -0.33 -20.40
CA LYS A 103 -28.05 -1.57 -19.86
C LYS A 103 -26.54 -1.48 -19.62
N ASN A 104 -25.80 -0.99 -20.62
CA ASN A 104 -24.36 -0.76 -20.48
C ASN A 104 -24.04 0.26 -19.36
N SER A 105 -24.88 1.30 -19.20
CA SER A 105 -24.73 2.28 -18.12
C SER A 105 -24.89 1.65 -16.73
N ILE A 106 -25.84 0.72 -16.57
CA ILE A 106 -26.03 -0.05 -15.33
C ILE A 106 -24.80 -0.92 -15.06
N GLU A 107 -24.31 -1.67 -16.05
CA GLU A 107 -23.13 -2.53 -15.90
C GLU A 107 -21.88 -1.73 -15.47
N ILE A 108 -21.65 -0.56 -16.09
CA ILE A 108 -20.55 0.35 -15.70
C ILE A 108 -20.73 0.84 -14.26
N SER A 109 -21.96 1.16 -13.86
CA SER A 109 -22.28 1.63 -12.51
C SER A 109 -21.99 0.56 -11.45
N GLU A 110 -22.38 -0.68 -11.71
CA GLU A 110 -22.07 -1.81 -10.83
C GLU A 110 -20.56 -2.05 -10.71
N SER A 111 -19.82 -1.96 -11.82
CA SER A 111 -18.37 -2.02 -11.78
C SER A 111 -17.75 -0.87 -10.97
N ALA A 112 -18.33 0.33 -11.02
CA ALA A 112 -17.86 1.47 -10.24
C ALA A 112 -18.06 1.25 -8.72
N ILE A 113 -19.17 0.62 -8.32
CA ILE A 113 -19.40 0.21 -6.92
C ILE A 113 -18.32 -0.79 -6.46
N ALA A 114 -17.99 -1.78 -7.30
CA ALA A 114 -16.95 -2.76 -6.97
C ALA A 114 -15.57 -2.10 -6.78
N VAL A 115 -15.24 -1.12 -7.62
CA VAL A 115 -14.02 -0.30 -7.44
C VAL A 115 -14.09 0.50 -6.14
N GLY A 116 -15.24 1.09 -5.81
CA GLY A 116 -15.48 1.77 -4.54
C GLY A 116 -15.19 0.90 -3.32
N HIS A 117 -15.68 -0.35 -3.30
CA HIS A 117 -15.39 -1.29 -2.21
C HIS A 117 -13.91 -1.65 -2.09
N ARG A 118 -13.19 -1.75 -3.22
CA ARG A 118 -11.73 -1.96 -3.18
C ARG A 118 -11.00 -0.76 -2.57
N ILE A 119 -11.46 0.46 -2.87
CA ILE A 119 -10.93 1.68 -2.25
C ILE A 119 -11.18 1.66 -0.73
N GLU A 120 -12.39 1.31 -0.29
CA GLU A 120 -12.70 1.16 1.15
C GLU A 120 -11.78 0.14 1.83
N GLY A 121 -11.55 -1.02 1.20
CA GLY A 121 -10.63 -2.03 1.72
C GLY A 121 -9.18 -1.53 1.83
N ASN A 122 -8.70 -0.81 0.82
CA ASN A 122 -7.37 -0.20 0.85
C ASN A 122 -7.26 0.86 1.96
N ILE A 123 -8.28 1.70 2.14
CA ILE A 123 -8.33 2.69 3.21
C ILE A 123 -8.28 2.02 4.58
N GLN A 124 -9.01 0.91 4.77
CA GLN A 124 -8.96 0.15 6.01
C GLN A 124 -7.54 -0.36 6.32
N GLY A 125 -6.81 -0.81 5.30
CA GLY A 125 -5.39 -1.17 5.44
C GLY A 125 -4.51 0.02 5.83
N ILE A 126 -4.74 1.21 5.25
CA ILE A 126 -4.01 2.44 5.60
C ILE A 126 -4.28 2.82 7.06
N ILE A 127 -5.52 2.73 7.54
CA ILE A 127 -5.88 3.02 8.94
C ILE A 127 -5.09 2.14 9.91
N VAL A 128 -5.00 0.84 9.64
CA VAL A 128 -4.20 -0.09 10.46
C VAL A 128 -2.73 0.34 10.48
N HIS A 129 -2.15 0.65 9.31
CA HIS A 129 -0.78 1.14 9.26
C HIS A 129 -0.56 2.48 9.97
N GLN A 130 -1.54 3.39 9.96
CA GLN A 130 -1.44 4.65 10.71
C GLN A 130 -1.50 4.44 12.22
N GLN A 131 -2.26 3.46 12.69
CA GLN A 131 -2.26 3.06 14.11
C GLN A 131 -0.89 2.54 14.52
N ASP A 132 -0.26 1.69 13.71
CA ASP A 132 1.10 1.20 13.96
C ASP A 132 2.11 2.36 14.02
N ILE A 133 2.01 3.33 13.10
CA ILE A 133 2.87 4.53 13.08
C ILE A 133 2.65 5.38 14.34
N ALA A 134 1.39 5.57 14.75
CA ALA A 134 1.06 6.34 15.95
C ALA A 134 1.68 5.70 17.20
N GLU A 135 1.61 4.37 17.31
CA GLU A 135 2.21 3.62 18.41
C GLU A 135 3.74 3.78 18.45
N VAL A 136 4.40 3.67 17.28
CA VAL A 136 5.86 3.87 17.18
C VAL A 136 6.26 5.30 17.58
N LEU A 137 5.51 6.31 17.13
CA LEU A 137 5.76 7.71 17.51
C LEU A 137 5.56 7.94 19.01
N CYS A 138 4.54 7.33 19.61
CA CYS A 138 4.28 7.40 21.05
C CYS A 138 5.44 6.80 21.86
N HIS A 139 5.89 5.61 21.49
CA HIS A 139 7.06 4.97 22.13
C HIS A 139 8.34 5.82 21.98
N ALA A 140 8.55 6.42 20.81
CA ALA A 140 9.69 7.31 20.58
C ALA A 140 9.63 8.59 21.44
N ALA A 141 8.42 9.13 21.66
CA ALA A 141 8.19 10.27 22.54
C ALA A 141 8.52 9.94 24.01
N SER A 142 8.06 8.80 24.51
CA SER A 142 8.38 8.33 25.86
C SER A 142 9.88 8.09 26.04
N ALA A 143 10.54 7.42 25.09
CA ALA A 143 11.98 7.19 25.15
C ALA A 143 12.79 8.51 25.14
N HIS A 144 12.32 9.52 24.40
CA HIS A 144 12.92 10.86 24.45
C HIS A 144 12.77 11.51 25.82
N HIS A 145 11.59 11.42 26.44
CA HIS A 145 11.36 11.95 27.78
C HIS A 145 12.27 11.29 28.84
N ASP A 146 12.48 9.98 28.71
CA ASP A 146 13.40 9.23 29.56
C ASP A 146 14.86 9.68 29.36
N ILE A 147 15.28 9.90 28.10
CA ILE A 147 16.63 10.41 27.77
C ILE A 147 16.83 11.82 28.35
N ASP A 148 15.86 12.72 28.21
CA ASP A 148 15.94 14.08 28.76
C ASP A 148 16.05 14.05 30.29
N SER A 149 15.30 13.16 30.95
CA SER A 149 15.36 12.95 32.41
C SER A 149 16.71 12.40 32.87
N ILE A 150 17.28 11.45 32.13
CA ILE A 150 18.65 10.93 32.38
C ILE A 150 19.68 12.04 32.17
N HIS A 151 19.57 12.82 31.11
CA HIS A 151 20.51 13.89 30.79
C HIS A 151 20.51 14.98 31.88
N HIS A 152 19.35 15.30 32.46
CA HIS A 152 19.24 16.19 33.61
C HIS A 152 19.94 15.61 34.85
N HIS A 153 19.72 14.33 35.16
CA HIS A 153 20.32 13.65 36.32
C HIS A 153 21.85 13.49 36.20
N VAL A 154 22.33 13.21 34.99
CA VAL A 154 23.77 13.17 34.68
C VAL A 154 24.38 14.57 34.78
N GLY A 155 23.69 15.60 34.30
CA GLY A 155 24.12 17.00 34.40
C GLY A 155 24.28 17.50 35.84
N GLU A 156 23.44 17.04 36.77
CA GLU A 156 23.56 17.34 38.21
C GLU A 156 24.65 16.50 38.90
N SER A 157 24.97 15.31 38.37
CA SER A 157 25.96 14.38 38.96
C SER A 157 27.41 14.66 38.56
N THR A 158 27.67 15.49 37.54
CA THR A 158 29.04 15.78 37.07
C THR A 158 29.42 17.25 37.23
N THR A 159 29.86 17.64 38.43
CA THR A 159 30.55 18.91 38.72
C THR A 159 32.06 18.85 38.41
N ALA A 160 32.47 18.20 37.31
CA ALA A 160 33.88 18.14 36.92
C ALA A 160 34.07 18.16 35.39
N GLY A 161 34.35 19.36 34.84
CA GLY A 161 35.11 19.64 33.61
C GLY A 161 34.56 19.11 32.27
N PRO A 162 34.40 19.95 31.23
CA PRO A 162 33.91 19.48 29.94
C PRO A 162 35.03 18.73 29.21
N THR A 163 34.98 17.40 29.26
CA THR A 163 35.73 16.57 28.32
C THR A 163 34.90 16.45 27.06
N ARG A 164 35.33 17.12 25.98
CA ARG A 164 34.75 17.03 24.63
C ARG A 164 34.63 15.56 24.22
N GLN A 165 33.41 15.03 24.15
CA GLN A 165 33.12 13.72 23.60
C GLN A 165 32.87 13.87 22.09
N SER A 166 33.71 13.22 21.28
CA SER A 166 33.64 13.18 19.83
C SER A 166 32.32 12.57 19.36
N THR A 167 31.59 13.30 18.50
CA THR A 167 30.46 12.78 17.72
C THR A 167 31.00 11.97 16.53
N ASP A 168 31.14 10.65 16.70
CA ASP A 168 31.35 9.73 15.59
C ASP A 168 30.03 8.99 15.29
N GLY A 169 29.49 9.16 14.09
CA GLY A 169 28.17 8.66 13.65
C GLY A 169 28.15 7.15 13.32
N SER A 170 28.94 6.37 14.06
CA SER A 170 29.18 4.95 13.85
C SER A 170 28.20 4.11 14.68
N LEU A 171 27.46 3.22 14.02
CA LEU A 171 26.52 2.31 14.66
C LEU A 171 27.30 1.22 15.41
N ARG A 172 27.04 0.99 16.69
CA ARG A 172 27.74 -0.05 17.46
C ARG A 172 26.80 -1.22 17.74
N TYR A 173 27.32 -2.44 17.64
CA TYR A 173 26.58 -3.62 18.07
C TYR A 173 26.51 -3.67 19.60
N GLU A 174 25.30 -3.66 20.14
CA GLU A 174 25.03 -3.68 21.57
C GLU A 174 24.42 -5.03 21.97
N ALA A 175 25.20 -5.92 22.60
CA ALA A 175 24.73 -7.26 22.96
C ALA A 175 23.48 -7.26 23.87
N ALA A 176 23.27 -6.21 24.67
CA ALA A 176 22.11 -6.07 25.54
C ALA A 176 20.79 -5.95 24.77
N THR A 177 20.82 -5.33 23.59
CA THR A 177 19.63 -5.01 22.80
C THR A 177 19.53 -5.80 21.50
N MET A 178 20.68 -6.22 20.93
CA MET A 178 20.79 -6.82 19.60
C MET A 178 21.17 -8.31 19.60
N SER A 179 21.39 -8.93 20.75
CA SER A 179 21.68 -10.37 20.80
C SER A 179 20.43 -11.22 20.64
N THR A 180 20.49 -12.13 19.67
CA THR A 180 19.47 -13.14 19.33
C THR A 180 19.64 -14.43 20.11
N GLY A 181 20.77 -14.60 20.83
CA GLY A 181 21.13 -15.84 21.51
C GLY A 181 21.58 -16.97 20.57
N VAL A 182 21.73 -16.68 19.28
CA VAL A 182 22.33 -17.57 18.28
C VAL A 182 23.65 -16.95 17.81
N GLU A 183 24.77 -17.52 18.24
CA GLU A 183 26.10 -16.91 18.02
C GLU A 183 26.40 -16.62 16.54
N THR A 184 26.00 -17.51 15.64
CA THR A 184 26.21 -17.33 14.19
C THR A 184 25.44 -16.12 13.64
N VAL A 185 24.22 -15.89 14.14
CA VAL A 185 23.39 -14.75 13.76
C VAL A 185 23.96 -13.45 14.35
N ASP A 186 24.35 -13.49 15.63
CA ASP A 186 24.96 -12.34 16.30
C ASP A 186 26.30 -11.95 15.65
N GLN A 187 27.07 -12.91 15.14
CA GLN A 187 28.27 -12.65 14.35
C GLN A 187 27.95 -12.00 13.00
N GLN A 188 26.92 -12.46 12.30
CA GLN A 188 26.48 -11.89 11.03
C GLN A 188 25.98 -10.44 11.21
N HIS A 189 25.26 -10.14 12.29
CA HIS A 189 24.86 -8.78 12.65
C HIS A 189 26.05 -7.85 12.87
N ARG A 190 27.08 -8.30 13.61
CA ARG A 190 28.31 -7.53 13.81
C ARG A 190 29.00 -7.22 12.49
N GLN A 191 29.13 -8.22 11.61
CA GLN A 191 29.74 -8.04 10.29
C GLN A 191 28.99 -7.03 9.43
N LEU A 192 27.65 -7.06 9.45
CA LEU A 192 26.84 -6.13 8.67
C LEU A 192 26.92 -4.70 9.22
N ILE A 193 26.89 -4.52 10.53
CA ILE A 193 27.06 -3.21 11.18
C ILE A 193 28.44 -2.62 10.85
N ASP A 194 29.51 -3.42 10.96
CA ASP A 194 30.87 -2.99 10.63
C ASP A 194 30.99 -2.56 9.17
N MET A 195 30.32 -3.28 8.25
CA MET A 195 30.30 -2.92 6.83
C MET A 195 29.54 -1.60 6.60
N VAL A 196 28.41 -1.40 7.28
CA VAL A 196 27.64 -0.14 7.16
C VAL A 196 28.42 1.06 7.70
N ASN A 197 29.21 0.87 8.75
CA ASN A 197 30.10 1.91 9.26
C ASN A 197 31.24 2.24 8.28
N GLN A 198 31.77 1.23 7.59
CA GLN A 198 32.81 1.42 6.58
C GLN A 198 32.34 2.28 5.39
N LEU A 199 31.04 2.32 5.07
CA LEU A 199 30.50 3.21 4.02
C LEU A 199 30.77 4.68 4.31
N GLU A 200 30.63 5.11 5.56
CA GLU A 200 30.83 6.52 5.91
C GLU A 200 32.29 6.92 5.73
N THR A 201 33.21 6.08 6.22
CA THR A 201 34.65 6.30 6.08
C THR A 201 35.05 6.33 4.61
N ALA A 202 34.59 5.36 3.81
CA ALA A 202 34.89 5.27 2.39
C ALA A 202 34.34 6.45 1.57
N ALA A 203 33.15 6.93 1.94
CA ALA A 203 32.50 8.06 1.31
C ALA A 203 33.25 9.38 1.61
N ARG A 204 33.76 9.55 2.83
CA ARG A 204 34.59 10.70 3.22
C ARG A 204 35.98 10.69 2.59
N GLU A 205 36.55 9.51 2.35
CA GLU A 205 37.88 9.34 1.73
C GLU A 205 37.89 9.38 0.19
N GLY A 206 36.74 9.62 -0.46
CA GLY A 206 36.65 9.65 -1.93
C GLY A 206 36.81 8.28 -2.61
N LYS A 207 36.79 7.18 -1.83
CA LYS A 207 36.83 5.78 -2.31
C LYS A 207 35.44 5.18 -2.50
N ALA A 208 34.42 6.04 -2.57
CA ALA A 208 33.00 5.66 -2.52
C ALA A 208 32.64 4.55 -3.52
N ARG A 209 33.17 4.58 -4.75
CA ARG A 209 32.79 3.62 -5.79
C ARG A 209 33.20 2.17 -5.47
N HIS A 210 34.46 1.95 -5.10
CA HIS A 210 34.97 0.60 -4.79
C HIS A 210 34.28 -0.01 -3.55
N GLU A 211 34.10 0.79 -2.49
CA GLU A 211 33.48 0.31 -1.27
C GLU A 211 31.96 0.15 -1.40
N VAL A 212 31.30 0.96 -2.23
CA VAL A 212 29.89 0.75 -2.57
C VAL A 212 29.73 -0.54 -3.38
N ASP A 213 30.57 -0.79 -4.38
CA ASP A 213 30.50 -2.03 -5.17
C ASP A 213 30.77 -3.26 -4.29
N ARG A 214 31.75 -3.18 -3.38
CA ARG A 214 32.03 -4.22 -2.38
C ARG A 214 30.84 -4.46 -1.43
N MET A 215 30.24 -3.37 -0.94
CA MET A 215 29.03 -3.42 -0.10
C MET A 215 27.84 -4.03 -0.85
N LEU A 216 27.64 -3.68 -2.13
CA LEU A 216 26.56 -4.22 -2.94
C LEU A 216 26.70 -5.73 -3.10
N ASN A 217 27.90 -6.22 -3.39
CA ASN A 217 28.14 -7.66 -3.48
C ASN A 217 27.92 -8.34 -2.13
N PHE A 218 28.41 -7.75 -1.04
CA PHE A 218 28.21 -8.27 0.30
C PHE A 218 26.72 -8.34 0.70
N LEU A 219 25.95 -7.27 0.50
CA LEU A 219 24.50 -7.26 0.76
C LEU A 219 23.75 -8.30 -0.08
N GLY A 220 24.16 -8.48 -1.34
CA GLY A 220 23.57 -9.49 -2.22
C GLY A 220 23.77 -10.92 -1.70
N GLU A 221 24.96 -11.24 -1.20
CA GLU A 221 25.27 -12.55 -0.60
C GLU A 221 24.64 -12.70 0.80
N TYR A 222 24.69 -11.64 1.60
CA TYR A 222 24.16 -11.60 2.97
C TYR A 222 22.67 -11.92 2.98
N VAL A 223 21.89 -11.25 2.13
CA VAL A 223 20.45 -11.45 1.98
C VAL A 223 20.10 -12.91 1.70
N GLN A 224 20.93 -13.65 0.95
CA GLN A 224 20.64 -15.04 0.64
C GLN A 224 20.98 -15.97 1.79
N ILE A 225 22.13 -15.77 2.42
CA ILE A 225 22.66 -16.71 3.42
C ILE A 225 22.06 -16.46 4.80
N HIS A 226 22.03 -15.20 5.24
CA HIS A 226 21.60 -14.84 6.59
C HIS A 226 20.09 -14.96 6.74
N PHE A 227 19.29 -14.33 5.87
CA PHE A 227 17.83 -14.39 5.96
C PHE A 227 17.30 -15.81 5.87
N SER A 228 17.84 -16.61 4.94
CA SER A 228 17.46 -18.03 4.83
C SER A 228 17.82 -18.81 6.10
N ALA A 229 18.98 -18.53 6.70
CA ALA A 229 19.39 -19.18 7.94
C ALA A 229 18.47 -18.79 9.11
N GLU A 230 18.15 -17.51 9.26
CA GLU A 230 17.27 -17.02 10.33
C GLU A 230 15.84 -17.52 10.17
N GLU A 231 15.26 -17.47 8.98
CA GLU A 231 13.93 -17.99 8.70
C GLU A 231 13.84 -19.49 8.98
N ARG A 232 14.89 -20.24 8.61
CA ARG A 232 14.99 -21.67 8.95
C ARG A 232 15.03 -21.90 10.45
N ILE A 233 15.87 -21.15 11.18
CA ILE A 233 15.98 -21.27 12.65
C ILE A 233 14.65 -20.88 13.32
N MET A 234 14.01 -19.79 12.86
CA MET A 234 12.71 -19.35 13.36
C MET A 234 11.62 -20.39 13.09
N ALA A 235 11.62 -21.04 11.93
CA ALA A 235 10.68 -22.13 11.61
C ALA A 235 10.92 -23.37 12.49
N GLU A 236 12.17 -23.80 12.65
CA GLU A 236 12.55 -24.93 13.52
C GLU A 236 12.15 -24.70 14.97
N ARG A 237 12.25 -23.45 15.45
CA ARG A 237 11.89 -23.05 16.82
C ARG A 237 10.42 -22.63 16.98
N GLN A 238 9.62 -22.71 15.93
CA GLN A 238 8.21 -22.25 15.91
C GLN A 238 8.07 -20.82 16.43
N CYS A 239 9.00 -19.94 16.04
CA CYS A 239 9.02 -18.56 16.48
C CYS A 239 7.79 -17.81 15.95
N PRO A 240 7.00 -17.13 16.80
CA PRO A 240 5.81 -16.40 16.37
C PRO A 240 6.13 -15.23 15.42
N ALA A 241 7.38 -14.77 15.42
CA ALA A 241 7.84 -13.68 14.57
C ALA A 241 8.20 -14.11 13.13
N LEU A 242 8.16 -15.41 12.78
CA LEU A 242 8.61 -15.92 11.48
C LEU A 242 7.98 -15.19 10.29
N GLU A 243 6.66 -15.03 10.28
CA GLU A 243 5.96 -14.38 9.16
C GLU A 243 6.21 -12.88 9.10
N LYS A 244 6.43 -12.23 10.26
CA LYS A 244 6.90 -10.83 10.33
C LYS A 244 8.32 -10.72 9.77
N ASN A 245 9.17 -11.71 10.06
CA ASN A 245 10.56 -11.76 9.61
C ASN A 245 10.66 -11.84 8.08
N LYS A 246 9.99 -12.83 7.48
CA LYS A 246 9.93 -13.00 6.01
C LYS A 246 9.46 -11.75 5.28
N LYS A 247 8.43 -11.08 5.81
CA LYS A 247 7.92 -9.83 5.22
C LYS A 247 8.95 -8.69 5.31
N ALA A 248 9.62 -8.55 6.45
CA ALA A 248 10.65 -7.53 6.63
C ALA A 248 11.87 -7.76 5.71
N HIS A 249 12.29 -9.02 5.55
CA HIS A 249 13.33 -9.41 4.59
C HIS A 249 12.93 -9.08 3.15
N ALA A 250 11.76 -9.52 2.71
CA ALA A 250 11.27 -9.26 1.35
C ALA A 250 11.21 -7.74 1.04
N ALA A 251 10.82 -6.93 2.01
CA ALA A 251 10.79 -5.47 1.87
C ALA A 251 12.20 -4.86 1.73
N LEU A 252 13.19 -5.35 2.49
CA LEU A 252 14.57 -4.89 2.35
C LEU A 252 15.15 -5.27 0.99
N ILE A 253 14.88 -6.48 0.51
CA ILE A 253 15.34 -6.96 -0.80
C ILE A 253 14.79 -6.06 -1.91
N ALA A 254 13.50 -5.72 -1.86
CA ALA A 254 12.89 -4.82 -2.82
C ALA A 254 13.50 -3.42 -2.78
N THR A 255 13.72 -2.87 -1.57
CA THR A 255 14.36 -1.56 -1.37
C THR A 255 15.79 -1.55 -1.91
N TYR A 256 16.54 -2.61 -1.64
CA TYR A 256 17.90 -2.81 -2.13
C TYR A 256 17.94 -2.87 -3.67
N GLY A 257 17.01 -3.59 -4.30
CA GLY A 257 16.90 -3.66 -5.76
C GLY A 257 16.67 -2.29 -6.38
N GLN A 258 15.71 -1.52 -5.85
CA GLN A 258 15.43 -0.15 -6.33
C GLN A 258 16.64 0.77 -6.16
N TRP A 259 17.37 0.64 -5.06
CA TRP A 259 18.58 1.44 -4.83
C TRP A 259 19.71 1.05 -5.79
N ARG A 260 19.92 -0.25 -6.05
CA ARG A 260 20.92 -0.73 -7.00
C ARG A 260 20.65 -0.18 -8.40
N ASP A 261 19.41 -0.22 -8.88
CA ASP A 261 19.02 0.36 -10.17
C ASP A 261 19.33 1.86 -10.26
N LYS A 262 19.16 2.58 -9.15
CA LYS A 262 19.49 4.01 -9.06
C LYS A 262 20.99 4.25 -9.08
N TYR A 263 21.77 3.43 -8.38
CA TYR A 263 23.22 3.50 -8.37
C TYR A 263 23.84 3.22 -9.74
N GLU A 264 23.33 2.23 -10.48
CA GLU A 264 23.79 1.92 -11.84
C GLU A 264 23.58 3.09 -12.82
N LYS A 265 22.49 3.85 -12.65
CA LYS A 265 22.17 5.01 -13.50
C LYS A 265 22.93 6.28 -13.12
N GLU A 266 23.09 6.53 -11.82
CA GLU A 266 23.59 7.81 -11.30
C GLU A 266 25.06 7.81 -10.88
N GLY A 267 25.67 6.63 -10.70
CA GLY A 267 27.02 6.46 -10.20
C GLY A 267 27.18 6.76 -8.69
N ALA A 268 28.43 6.68 -8.21
CA ALA A 268 28.79 6.79 -6.79
C ALA A 268 28.74 8.22 -6.23
N LYS A 269 27.54 8.82 -6.20
CA LYS A 269 27.31 10.11 -5.54
C LYS A 269 27.31 9.96 -4.02
N LEU A 270 27.99 10.86 -3.32
CA LEU A 270 28.05 10.88 -1.86
C LEU A 270 26.66 10.88 -1.20
N SER A 271 25.70 11.64 -1.73
CA SER A 271 24.33 11.66 -1.23
C SER A 271 23.66 10.30 -1.29
N LEU A 272 23.83 9.57 -2.39
CA LEU A 272 23.24 8.25 -2.59
C LEU A 272 23.82 7.20 -1.62
N VAL A 273 25.13 7.31 -1.31
CA VAL A 273 25.81 6.46 -0.32
C VAL A 273 25.32 6.75 1.10
N MET A 274 25.14 8.03 1.44
CA MET A 274 24.61 8.43 2.74
C MET A 274 23.13 8.02 2.90
N ASP A 275 22.35 8.10 1.82
CA ASP A 275 20.96 7.62 1.80
C ASP A 275 20.91 6.11 2.07
N LEU A 276 21.77 5.31 1.40
CA LEU A 276 21.86 3.87 1.63
C LEU A 276 22.23 3.56 3.08
N LYS A 277 23.28 4.20 3.60
CA LYS A 277 23.73 4.02 4.99
C LYS A 277 22.57 4.28 5.95
N ASN A 278 21.84 5.38 5.76
CA ASN A 278 20.72 5.75 6.63
C ASN A 278 19.58 4.73 6.57
N ILE A 279 19.23 4.22 5.39
CA ILE A 279 18.22 3.17 5.21
C ILE A 279 18.66 1.90 5.93
N LEU A 280 19.89 1.44 5.69
CA LEU A 280 20.44 0.21 6.27
C LEU A 280 20.56 0.31 7.80
N CYS A 281 21.11 1.40 8.34
CA CYS A 281 21.21 1.60 9.79
C CYS A 281 19.83 1.54 10.46
N LYS A 282 18.84 2.25 9.90
CA LYS A 282 17.48 2.27 10.46
C LYS A 282 16.84 0.89 10.41
N TRP A 283 16.97 0.21 9.26
CA TRP A 283 16.41 -1.13 9.10
C TRP A 283 17.05 -2.12 10.05
N LEU A 284 18.40 -2.15 10.15
CA LEU A 284 19.14 -3.06 11.02
C LEU A 284 18.75 -2.92 12.47
N VAL A 285 18.74 -1.69 13.00
CA VAL A 285 18.40 -1.45 14.40
C VAL A 285 16.96 -1.88 14.69
N SER A 286 16.02 -1.52 13.81
CA SER A 286 14.61 -1.86 13.99
C SER A 286 14.37 -3.37 13.90
N HIS A 287 14.99 -4.02 12.92
CA HIS A 287 14.81 -5.44 12.64
C HIS A 287 15.44 -6.33 13.72
N ILE A 288 16.72 -6.10 14.04
CA ILE A 288 17.43 -6.92 15.02
C ILE A 288 16.79 -6.82 16.40
N CYS A 289 16.49 -5.60 16.84
CA CYS A 289 15.89 -5.37 18.16
C CYS A 289 14.43 -5.82 18.24
N GLY A 290 13.67 -5.66 17.15
CA GLY A 290 12.20 -5.83 17.14
C GLY A 290 11.70 -7.16 16.57
N VAL A 291 12.54 -7.92 15.87
CA VAL A 291 12.18 -9.18 15.20
C VAL A 291 13.17 -10.28 15.60
N ASP A 292 14.47 -10.10 15.34
CA ASP A 292 15.44 -11.20 15.49
C ASP A 292 15.67 -11.59 16.95
N ARG A 293 15.51 -10.64 17.87
CA ARG A 293 15.56 -10.90 19.31
C ARG A 293 14.50 -11.92 19.77
N CYS A 294 13.43 -12.14 19.03
CA CYS A 294 12.45 -13.20 19.34
C CYS A 294 13.07 -14.62 19.30
N LEU A 295 14.21 -14.81 18.61
CA LEU A 295 14.98 -16.05 18.65
C LEU A 295 15.56 -16.37 20.04
N LYS A 296 15.81 -15.35 20.86
CA LYS A 296 16.36 -15.50 22.22
C LYS A 296 15.32 -16.04 23.21
N VAL A 297 14.05 -15.64 23.03
CA VAL A 297 12.93 -16.01 23.90
C VAL A 297 12.48 -17.47 23.66
N THR A 298 12.79 -18.02 22.49
CA THR A 298 12.40 -19.37 22.05
C THR A 298 13.48 -20.43 22.29
N LEU A 299 14.52 -20.13 23.08
CA LEU A 299 15.48 -21.15 23.49
C LEU A 299 14.74 -22.26 24.27
N PRO A 300 14.88 -23.54 23.88
CA PRO A 300 14.32 -24.62 24.67
C PRO A 300 14.94 -24.53 26.07
N THR A 301 14.07 -24.51 27.08
CA THR A 301 14.48 -24.64 28.47
C THR A 301 15.39 -25.86 28.52
N ARG A 302 16.66 -25.67 28.87
CA ARG A 302 17.53 -26.79 29.23
C ARG A 302 16.79 -27.53 30.34
N THR A 303 16.20 -28.67 30.02
CA THR A 303 15.80 -29.66 31.00
C THR A 303 17.08 -30.10 31.68
N HIS A 304 17.39 -29.45 32.80
CA HIS A 304 18.24 -30.02 33.83
C HIS A 304 17.56 -31.31 34.29
N ALA A 305 17.88 -32.42 33.64
CA ALA A 305 17.69 -33.74 34.21
C ALA A 305 18.68 -33.89 35.38
N MET A 306 18.29 -33.34 36.53
CA MET A 306 18.73 -33.78 37.85
C MET A 306 17.73 -34.84 38.31
N ALA A 307 18.12 -36.10 38.18
CA ALA A 307 17.64 -37.25 38.96
C ALA A 307 18.88 -38.17 39.01
N ALA A 308 19.64 -38.30 40.10
CA ALA A 308 19.27 -38.69 41.46
C ALA A 308 18.33 -39.91 41.46
N GLY A 309 18.93 -41.09 41.61
CA GLY A 309 18.31 -42.41 41.63
C GLY A 309 19.30 -43.47 41.22
#